data_AF-A0AA47N598-F1
#
_entry.id   AF-A0AA47N598-F1
#
_cell.length_a   1.000
_cell.length_b   1.000
_cell.length_c   1.000
_cell.angle_alpha   90.00
_cell.angle_beta   90.00
_cell.angle_gamma   90.00
#
_symmetry.space_group_name_H-M   'P 1'
#
loop_
_entity.id
_entity.type
_entity.pdbx_description
1 polymer ?
#
loop_
_entity_poly.entity_id
_entity_poly.type
_entity_poly.pdbx_seq_one_letter_code
_entity_poly.pdbx_strand_id
1 'polypeptide(L)'
;MAEGGAESEELVAKRGSSSIIWNWFGYDKSDMEQTSALCRVCKKTVISKGGNTTNFFHHLKHQHKPEYDESLKMRTDAAKATAST
;
A
#
# COMPACT_ATOMS: atom_id res chain seq x y z
N MET A 1 21.89 23.95 -1.81
CA MET A 1 21.68 22.68 -2.55
C MET A 1 21.19 21.68 -1.50
N ALA A 2 19.97 21.17 -1.46
CA ALA A 2 18.97 20.99 -2.50
C ALA A 2 17.57 21.31 -1.95
N GLU A 3 16.83 22.15 -2.69
CA GLU A 3 15.39 22.16 -2.60
C GLU A 3 14.88 20.97 -3.41
N GLY A 4 14.37 19.94 -2.73
CA GLY A 4 13.72 18.79 -3.35
C GLY A 4 12.23 19.04 -3.39
N GLY A 5 11.78 19.70 -4.45
CA GLY A 5 10.37 19.98 -4.71
C GLY A 5 9.55 18.69 -4.79
N ALA A 6 8.25 18.87 -4.52
CA ALA A 6 7.22 17.90 -4.76
C ALA A 6 7.29 17.38 -6.21
N GLU A 7 7.75 16.16 -6.40
CA GLU A 7 7.39 15.39 -7.57
C GLU A 7 6.30 14.40 -7.17
N SER A 8 5.29 14.35 -8.02
CA SER A 8 4.18 13.40 -7.95
C SER A 8 4.73 12.02 -8.30
N GLU A 9 5.48 11.42 -7.38
CA GLU A 9 6.20 10.17 -7.60
C GLU A 9 5.24 9.03 -7.84
N GLU A 10 5.39 8.39 -9.00
CA GLU A 10 4.66 7.21 -9.45
C GLU A 10 4.92 6.03 -8.50
N LEU A 11 4.20 6.00 -7.38
CA LEU A 11 4.28 4.90 -6.43
C LEU A 11 3.75 3.63 -7.08
N VAL A 12 4.63 2.66 -7.33
CA VAL A 12 4.30 1.41 -8.01
C VAL A 12 3.84 0.34 -7.01
N ALA A 13 2.81 -0.42 -7.38
CA ALA A 13 2.42 -1.61 -6.64
C ALA A 13 3.46 -2.72 -6.84
N LYS A 14 3.60 -3.62 -5.86
CA LYS A 14 4.48 -4.79 -6.00
C LYS A 14 4.05 -5.66 -7.19
N ARG A 15 4.98 -5.95 -8.10
CA ARG A 15 4.76 -6.87 -9.22
C ARG A 15 4.31 -8.24 -8.67
N GLY A 16 3.12 -8.69 -9.06
CA GLY A 16 2.54 -9.97 -8.65
C GLY A 16 1.72 -9.96 -7.36
N SER A 17 1.50 -8.80 -6.72
CA SER A 17 0.55 -8.72 -5.61
C SER A 17 -0.75 -8.03 -6.03
N SER A 18 -1.79 -8.84 -6.23
CA SER A 18 -3.18 -8.42 -6.45
C SER A 18 -3.89 -7.99 -5.15
N SER A 19 -3.14 -7.61 -4.12
CA SER A 19 -3.73 -7.15 -2.86
C SER A 19 -4.20 -5.70 -3.00
N ILE A 20 -5.49 -5.47 -2.78
CA ILE A 20 -6.16 -4.15 -2.89
C ILE A 20 -5.48 -3.09 -1.99
N ILE A 21 -4.79 -3.52 -0.94
CA ILE A 21 -4.00 -2.64 -0.05
C ILE A 21 -2.99 -1.76 -0.80
N TRP A 22 -2.48 -2.19 -1.96
CA TRP A 22 -1.58 -1.39 -2.81
C TRP A 22 -2.26 -0.18 -3.49
N ASN A 23 -3.58 -0.05 -3.37
CA ASN A 23 -4.26 1.18 -3.74
C ASN A 23 -3.96 2.33 -2.76
N TRP A 24 -3.65 2.00 -1.51
CA TRP A 24 -3.32 2.97 -0.46
C TRP A 24 -1.83 3.02 -0.12
N PHE A 25 -1.06 2.01 -0.51
CA PHE A 25 0.39 1.95 -0.33
C PHE A 25 1.07 1.74 -1.67
N GLY A 26 2.24 2.32 -1.88
CA GLY A 26 3.04 2.00 -3.04
C GLY A 26 4.52 2.17 -2.76
N TYR A 27 5.34 1.54 -3.56
CA TYR A 27 6.79 1.66 -3.46
C TYR A 27 7.27 2.82 -4.29
N ASP A 28 8.32 3.46 -3.83
CA ASP A 28 9.06 4.36 -4.69
C ASP A 28 9.69 3.58 -5.85
N LYS A 29 9.68 4.15 -7.07
CA LYS A 29 10.24 3.47 -8.24
C LYS A 29 11.77 3.40 -8.20
N SER A 30 12.40 4.31 -7.47
CA SER A 30 13.85 4.34 -7.23
C SER A 30 14.26 3.26 -6.22
N ASP A 31 13.35 2.84 -5.34
CA ASP A 31 13.53 1.72 -4.41
C ASP A 31 13.37 0.38 -5.15
N MET A 32 14.39 0.01 -5.94
CA MET A 32 14.44 -1.26 -6.67
C MET A 32 14.32 -2.48 -5.74
N GLU A 33 14.71 -2.32 -4.48
CA GLU A 33 14.66 -3.38 -3.47
C GLU A 33 13.26 -3.59 -2.87
N GLN A 34 12.30 -2.70 -3.13
CA GLN A 34 10.94 -2.73 -2.58
C GLN A 34 10.93 -3.01 -1.07
N THR A 35 11.86 -2.39 -0.36
CA THR A 35 12.06 -2.56 1.09
C THR A 35 11.11 -1.68 1.89
N SER A 36 10.71 -0.56 1.28
CA SER A 36 10.09 0.58 1.94
C SER A 36 8.82 1.00 1.20
N ALA A 37 7.65 0.61 1.71
CA ALA A 37 6.39 1.03 1.12
C ALA A 37 5.96 2.40 1.67
N LEU A 38 5.54 3.33 0.83
CA LEU A 38 4.98 4.62 1.22
C LEU A 38 3.46 4.55 1.30
N CYS A 39 2.89 5.05 2.40
CA CYS A 39 1.46 5.26 2.53
C CYS A 39 1.05 6.50 1.74
N ARG A 40 0.10 6.38 0.81
CA ARG A 40 -0.39 7.48 -0.03
C ARG A 40 -1.22 8.50 0.75
N VAL A 41 -1.77 8.11 1.90
CA VAL A 41 -2.65 8.96 2.71
C VAL A 41 -1.86 9.87 3.62
N CYS A 42 -0.97 9.31 4.45
CA CYS A 42 -0.16 10.10 5.40
C CYS A 42 1.29 10.30 4.94
N LYS A 43 1.66 9.86 3.74
CA LYS A 43 3.05 9.91 3.21
C LYS A 43 4.08 9.27 4.15
N LYS A 44 3.65 8.29 4.96
CA LYS A 44 4.52 7.61 5.93
C LYS A 44 5.18 6.41 5.28
N THR A 45 6.49 6.30 5.45
CA THR A 45 7.26 5.14 5.01
C THR A 45 7.06 4.00 5.99
N VAL A 46 6.57 2.87 5.48
CA VAL A 46 6.31 1.62 6.18
C VAL A 46 7.24 0.55 5.63
N ILE A 47 8.13 0.07 6.49
CA ILE A 47 9.09 -0.97 6.10
C ILE A 47 8.33 -2.29 5.91
N SER A 48 8.50 -2.89 4.75
CA SER A 48 7.91 -4.19 4.41
C SER A 48 8.97 -5.28 4.54
N LYS A 49 9.47 -5.49 5.77
CA LYS A 49 10.37 -6.62 6.06
C LYS A 49 9.61 -7.94 5.84
N GLY A 50 9.92 -8.62 4.74
CA GLY A 50 9.34 -9.92 4.40
C GLY A 50 8.06 -9.88 3.58
N GLY A 51 7.76 -8.77 2.89
CA GLY A 51 6.72 -8.72 1.85
C GLY A 51 5.29 -8.96 2.32
N ASN A 52 5.02 -8.85 3.63
CA ASN A 52 3.69 -9.06 4.20
C ASN A 52 2.90 -7.74 4.21
N THR A 53 1.64 -7.84 3.77
CA THR A 53 0.71 -6.70 3.75
C THR A 53 0.04 -6.45 5.10
N THR A 54 0.22 -7.35 6.09
CA THR A 54 -0.35 -7.23 7.45
C THR A 54 0.07 -5.92 8.12
N ASN A 55 1.32 -5.49 7.94
CA ASN A 55 1.83 -4.24 8.52
C ASN A 55 1.08 -3.02 7.96
N PHE A 56 0.64 -3.08 6.70
CA PHE A 56 -0.13 -2.01 6.05
C PHE A 56 -1.56 -1.96 6.58
N PHE A 57 -2.21 -3.13 6.75
CA PHE A 57 -3.52 -3.20 7.38
C PHE A 57 -3.49 -2.68 8.82
N HIS A 58 -2.45 -3.00 9.59
CA HIS A 58 -2.26 -2.43 10.91
C HIS A 58 -2.09 -0.92 10.87
N HIS A 59 -1.26 -0.40 9.95
CA HIS A 59 -1.10 1.04 9.74
C HIS A 59 -2.45 1.70 9.44
N LEU A 60 -3.23 1.17 8.49
CA LEU A 60 -4.54 1.74 8.20
C LEU A 60 -5.46 1.64 9.43
N LYS A 61 -5.54 0.49 10.10
CA LYS A 61 -6.42 0.33 11.27
C LYS A 61 -6.17 1.36 12.38
N HIS A 62 -4.91 1.72 12.60
CA HIS A 62 -4.49 2.64 13.66
C HIS A 62 -4.38 4.11 13.24
N GLN A 63 -4.08 4.40 11.97
CA GLN A 63 -3.84 5.76 11.47
C GLN A 63 -4.94 6.23 10.51
N HIS A 64 -5.58 5.30 9.80
CA HIS A 64 -6.53 5.53 8.70
C HIS A 64 -7.73 4.58 8.79
N LYS A 65 -8.48 4.68 9.89
CA LYS A 65 -9.67 3.84 10.11
C LYS A 65 -10.66 3.84 8.93
N PRO A 66 -10.97 4.99 8.27
CA PRO A 66 -11.83 4.99 7.08
C PRO A 66 -11.23 4.18 5.91
N GLU A 67 -9.97 4.42 5.54
CA GLU A 67 -9.31 3.65 4.47
C GLU A 67 -9.16 2.16 4.81
N TYR A 68 -9.00 1.82 6.09
CA TYR A 68 -9.01 0.42 6.54
C TYR A 68 -10.37 -0.24 6.26
N ASP A 69 -11.47 0.44 6.61
CA ASP A 69 -12.83 -0.04 6.37
C ASP A 69 -13.09 -0.26 4.87
N GLU A 70 -12.69 0.70 4.04
CA GLU A 70 -12.77 0.58 2.58
C GLU A 70 -11.92 -0.57 2.04
N SER A 71 -10.69 -0.73 2.53
CA SER A 71 -9.82 -1.85 2.15
C SER A 71 -10.41 -3.21 2.53
N LEU A 72 -11.15 -3.27 3.65
CA LEU A 72 -11.80 -4.50 4.12
C LEU A 72 -13.04 -4.82 3.27
N LYS A 73 -13.86 -3.81 2.95
CA LYS A 73 -15.00 -3.96 2.03
C LYS A 73 -14.54 -4.48 0.67
N MET A 74 -13.51 -3.86 0.10
CA MET A 74 -12.96 -4.30 -1.19
C MET A 74 -12.35 -5.70 -1.09
N ARG A 75 -11.66 -6.04 0.00
CA ARG A 75 -11.13 -7.41 0.21
C ARG A 75 -12.24 -8.44 0.23
N THR A 76 -13.33 -8.17 0.94
CA THR A 76 -14.49 -9.07 1.01
C THR A 76 -15.15 -9.25 -0.35
N ASP A 77 -15.23 -8.17 -1.13
CA ASP A 77 -15.74 -8.21 -2.50
C ASP A 77 -14.84 -9.04 -3.43
N ALA A 78 -13.53 -8.83 -3.37
CA ALA A 78 -12.55 -9.62 -4.14
C ALA A 78 -12.55 -11.09 -3.73
N ALA A 79 -12.68 -11.41 -2.44
CA ALA A 79 -12.79 -12.78 -1.95
C ALA A 79 -14.06 -13.49 -2.46
N LYS A 80 -15.16 -12.74 -2.60
CA LYS A 80 -16.41 -13.24 -3.17
C LYS A 80 -16.28 -13.52 -4.68
N ALA A 81 -15.53 -12.70 -5.41
CA ALA A 81 -15.28 -12.91 -6.84
C ALA A 81 -14.39 -14.13 -7.13
N THR A 82 -13.43 -14.45 -6.25
CA THR A 82 -12.54 -15.61 -6.44
C THR A 82 -13.16 -16.96 -6.05
N ALA A 83 -14.35 -16.97 -5.45
CA ALA A 83 -15.05 -18.20 -5.01
C ALA A 83 -16.12 -18.69 -6.01
N SER A 84 -16.24 -18.06 -7.19
CA SER A 84 -17.24 -18.39 -8.23
C SER A 84 -16.61 -18.89 -9.53
N THR A 85 -15.55 -19.69 -9.47
CA THR A 85 -14.98 -20.41 -10.63
C THR A 85 -14.70 -21.86 -10.28
#